data_AF-A0AAN8XL46-F1
#
_entry.id   AF-A0AAN8XL46-F1
#
_cell.length_a   1.000
_cell.length_b   1.000
_cell.length_c   1.000
_cell.angle_alpha   90.00
_cell.angle_beta   90.00
_cell.angle_gamma   90.00
#
_symmetry.space_group_name_H-M   'P 1'
#
loop_
_entity.id
_entity.type
_entity.pdbx_description
1 polymer ?
#
loop_
_entity_poly.entity_id
_entity_poly.type
_entity_poly.pdbx_seq_one_letter_code
_entity_poly.pdbx_strand_id
1 'polypeptide(L)'
;MGNLEADAIVHMNTKYPDDMHWARTALAIINGGGIRASIDERASNGTITMEDVLTVAPFQNTIDIVELRGKYVKEMFEFSVAEYDPKGLDPPGGFLQVSGFVVVYDINLPPGSRVVRLQARCVMCRVPELRDIVEDDIYRIAMPSFLANGGDGYSVIKDNKIDHHLTSLLDTEVYSEYIRAASPIHHGLENRILFIDTSDLCPGMTTFTLPPNTGYSTVTTTAPNKEKNTADTPQSLGFLVL
;
A
#
# COMPACT_ATOMS: atom_id res chain seq x y z
N MET A 1 3.03 -0.89 14.48
CA MET A 1 4.18 -1.71 14.04
C MET A 1 4.42 -1.62 12.55
N GLY A 2 3.48 -1.97 11.66
CA GLY A 2 3.70 -1.93 10.21
C GLY A 2 4.31 -0.64 9.65
N ASN A 3 3.79 0.53 10.05
CA ASN A 3 4.37 1.83 9.65
C ASN A 3 5.84 1.98 10.08
N LEU A 4 6.18 1.57 11.31
CA LEU A 4 7.53 1.66 11.86
C LEU A 4 8.53 0.84 11.02
N GLU A 5 8.20 -0.41 10.74
CA GLU A 5 9.08 -1.30 9.99
C GLU A 5 9.22 -0.85 8.52
N ALA A 6 8.12 -0.45 7.89
CA ALA A 6 8.16 0.06 6.52
C ALA A 6 8.95 1.38 6.43
N ASP A 7 8.84 2.26 7.43
CA ASP A 7 9.65 3.48 7.52
C ASP A 7 11.12 3.19 7.78
N ALA A 8 11.45 2.17 8.58
CA ALA A 8 12.82 1.73 8.77
C ALA A 8 13.47 1.30 7.44
N ILE A 9 12.73 0.53 6.64
CA ILE A 9 13.16 0.11 5.30
C ILE A 9 13.38 1.33 4.39
N VAL A 10 12.43 2.28 4.34
CA VAL A 10 12.59 3.50 3.54
C VAL A 10 13.78 4.31 4.04
N HIS A 11 13.91 4.54 5.34
CA HIS A 11 14.99 5.31 5.95
C HIS A 11 16.36 4.79 5.52
N MET A 12 16.58 3.47 5.58
CA MET A 12 17.83 2.87 5.13
C MET A 12 18.11 3.10 3.64
N ASN A 13 17.09 3.11 2.80
CA ASN A 13 17.22 3.33 1.37
C ASN A 13 17.33 4.81 0.96
N THR A 14 17.00 5.75 1.85
CA THR A 14 17.26 7.18 1.62
C THR A 14 18.74 7.58 1.72
N LYS A 15 19.58 6.73 2.33
CA LYS A 15 21.02 6.98 2.49
C LYS A 15 21.82 6.88 1.18
N TYR A 16 21.20 6.42 0.10
CA TYR A 16 21.85 6.13 -1.18
C TYR A 16 21.21 6.90 -2.35
N PRO A 17 21.31 8.23 -2.40
CA PRO A 17 20.85 9.01 -3.56
C PRO A 17 21.75 8.79 -4.79
N ASP A 18 21.21 9.10 -5.97
CA ASP A 18 21.96 9.22 -7.22
C ASP A 18 21.68 10.59 -7.89
N ASP A 19 22.29 10.86 -9.03
CA ASP A 19 22.19 12.17 -9.71
C ASP A 19 20.75 12.60 -10.05
N MET A 20 19.84 11.63 -10.23
CA MET A 20 18.44 11.86 -10.62
C MET A 20 17.43 11.55 -9.49
N HIS A 21 17.83 10.79 -8.47
CA HIS A 21 16.96 10.30 -7.42
C HIS A 21 17.48 10.71 -6.04
N TRP A 22 16.63 11.35 -5.23
CA TRP A 22 17.01 11.77 -3.87
C TRP A 22 17.11 10.60 -2.88
N ALA A 23 16.71 9.39 -3.30
CA ALA A 23 16.82 8.14 -2.55
C ALA A 23 16.90 6.96 -3.52
N ARG A 24 17.49 5.83 -3.10
CA ARG A 24 17.48 4.60 -3.90
C ARG A 24 16.07 4.11 -4.15
N THR A 25 15.26 4.13 -3.10
CA THR A 25 13.80 4.02 -3.16
C THR A 25 13.20 4.77 -1.98
N ALA A 26 11.98 5.28 -2.17
CA ALA A 26 11.18 5.91 -1.14
C ALA A 26 9.88 5.13 -0.85
N LEU A 27 9.79 3.89 -1.34
CA LEU A 27 8.62 3.03 -1.29
C LEU A 27 9.00 1.72 -0.61
N ALA A 28 8.23 1.32 0.39
CA ALA A 28 8.41 0.03 1.05
C ALA A 28 7.08 -0.65 1.35
N ILE A 29 7.09 -1.97 1.32
CA ILE A 29 5.97 -2.81 1.74
C ILE A 29 6.44 -3.96 2.63
N ILE A 30 5.58 -4.40 3.54
CA ILE A 30 5.78 -5.57 4.40
C ILE A 30 4.43 -6.27 4.55
N ASN A 31 4.39 -7.60 4.48
CA ASN A 31 3.17 -8.36 4.77
C ASN A 31 2.91 -8.45 6.28
N GLY A 32 1.66 -8.30 6.70
CA GLY A 32 1.27 -8.34 8.11
C GLY A 32 1.69 -9.63 8.83
N GLY A 33 1.72 -10.76 8.13
CA GLY A 33 2.15 -12.07 8.63
C GLY A 33 3.64 -12.15 8.95
N GLY A 34 4.45 -11.24 8.39
CA GLY A 34 5.84 -11.03 8.74
C GLY A 34 6.04 -10.36 10.10
N ILE A 35 5.02 -9.64 10.59
CA ILE A 35 5.02 -8.96 11.90
C ILE A 35 4.46 -9.94 12.93
N ARG A 36 5.31 -10.47 13.82
CA ARG A 36 4.96 -11.62 14.67
C ARG A 36 4.55 -11.27 16.09
N ALA A 37 4.83 -10.05 16.53
CA ALA A 37 4.53 -9.61 17.88
C ALA A 37 4.29 -8.10 17.94
N SER A 38 3.77 -7.67 19.09
CA SER A 38 3.76 -6.27 19.49
C SER A 38 4.82 -6.06 20.58
N ILE A 39 5.30 -4.83 20.72
CA ILE A 39 6.19 -4.43 21.81
C ILE A 39 5.36 -3.58 22.77
N ASP A 40 5.23 -4.04 24.01
CA ASP A 40 4.48 -3.32 25.06
C ASP A 40 5.36 -2.20 25.63
N GLU A 41 4.96 -0.94 25.43
CA GLU A 41 5.69 0.22 25.92
C GLU A 41 5.75 0.27 27.46
N ARG A 42 4.84 -0.41 28.15
CA ARG A 42 4.71 -0.40 29.62
C ARG A 42 5.54 -1.47 30.28
N ALA A 43 5.90 -2.54 29.57
CA ALA A 43 6.64 -3.67 30.14
C ALA A 43 8.03 -3.26 30.64
N SER A 44 8.71 -2.38 29.89
CA SER A 44 10.10 -1.97 30.16
C SER A 44 10.30 -0.44 30.10
N ASN A 45 9.27 0.34 30.46
CA ASN A 45 9.27 1.81 30.38
C ASN A 45 9.72 2.35 29.00
N GLY A 46 9.26 1.73 27.92
CA GLY A 46 9.59 2.09 26.55
C GLY A 46 10.99 1.66 26.09
N THR A 47 11.72 0.89 26.89
CA THR A 47 13.01 0.31 26.47
C THR A 47 12.75 -0.80 25.46
N ILE A 48 13.36 -0.68 24.28
CA ILE A 48 13.31 -1.69 23.22
C ILE A 48 14.67 -2.37 23.15
N THR A 49 14.66 -3.69 23.27
CA THR A 49 15.85 -4.53 23.21
C THR A 49 15.96 -5.27 21.87
N MET A 50 17.11 -5.89 21.61
CA MET A 50 17.26 -6.76 20.43
C MET A 50 16.37 -8.01 20.50
N GLU A 51 16.06 -8.49 21.71
CA GLU A 51 15.13 -9.61 21.91
C GLU A 51 13.73 -9.25 21.42
N ASP A 52 13.27 -8.02 21.70
CA ASP A 52 11.99 -7.52 21.20
C ASP A 52 11.97 -7.47 19.67
N VAL A 53 13.03 -6.96 19.04
CA VAL A 53 13.15 -6.89 17.57
C VAL A 53 13.13 -8.29 16.95
N LEU A 54 13.85 -9.25 17.52
CA LEU A 54 13.86 -10.65 17.06
C LEU A 54 12.51 -11.34 17.27
N THR A 55 11.77 -10.96 18.31
CA THR A 55 10.43 -11.49 18.58
C THR A 55 9.43 -10.96 17.56
N VAL A 56 9.56 -9.69 17.13
CA VAL A 56 8.71 -9.09 16.10
C VAL A 56 9.04 -9.63 14.70
N ALA A 57 10.32 -9.75 14.35
CA ALA A 57 10.80 -10.17 13.02
C ALA A 57 11.78 -11.36 13.12
N PRO A 58 11.28 -12.59 13.34
CA PRO A 58 12.13 -13.76 13.65
C PRO A 58 12.74 -14.44 12.42
N PHE A 59 12.31 -14.08 11.21
CA PHE A 59 12.60 -14.84 9.99
C PHE A 59 13.94 -14.50 9.34
N GLN A 60 14.62 -13.45 9.79
CA GLN A 60 15.92 -13.01 9.26
C GLN A 60 15.87 -12.80 7.74
N ASN A 61 14.81 -12.13 7.27
CA ASN A 61 14.72 -11.81 5.85
C ASN A 61 15.78 -10.76 5.49
N THR A 62 16.26 -10.80 4.25
CA THR A 62 16.93 -9.64 3.69
C THR A 62 15.90 -8.63 3.20
N ILE A 63 16.28 -7.35 3.17
CA ILE A 63 15.51 -6.33 2.48
C ILE A 63 15.99 -6.27 1.03
N ASP A 64 15.12 -6.62 0.10
CA ASP A 64 15.40 -6.60 -1.33
C ASP A 64 14.64 -5.44 -1.99
N ILE A 65 15.13 -4.97 -3.14
CA ILE A 65 14.46 -3.94 -3.93
C ILE A 65 14.08 -4.54 -5.27
N VAL A 66 12.82 -4.44 -5.64
CA VAL A 66 12.32 -4.89 -6.94
C VAL A 66 11.85 -3.70 -7.76
N GLU A 67 12.01 -3.80 -9.08
CA GLU A 67 11.43 -2.84 -10.02
C GLU A 67 10.18 -3.43 -10.67
N LEU A 68 9.05 -2.74 -10.54
CA LEU A 68 7.76 -3.18 -11.09
C LEU A 68 7.11 -2.05 -11.90
N ARG A 69 6.41 -2.42 -12.98
CA ARG A 69 5.51 -1.47 -13.68
C ARG A 69 4.32 -1.12 -12.80
N GLY A 70 3.83 0.12 -12.88
CA GLY A 70 2.71 0.61 -12.08
C GLY A 70 1.47 -0.28 -12.14
N LYS A 71 1.16 -0.89 -13.30
CA LYS A 71 0.05 -1.85 -13.42
C LYS A 71 0.19 -3.05 -12.47
N TYR A 72 1.40 -3.58 -12.31
CA TYR A 72 1.67 -4.71 -11.40
C TYR A 72 1.74 -4.26 -9.95
N VAL A 73 2.13 -3.01 -9.69
CA VAL A 73 2.01 -2.41 -8.35
C VAL A 73 0.54 -2.33 -7.93
N LYS A 74 -0.35 -1.88 -8.83
CA LYS A 74 -1.79 -1.87 -8.55
C LYS A 74 -2.34 -3.29 -8.35
N GLU A 75 -1.98 -4.24 -9.21
CA GLU A 75 -2.40 -5.64 -9.09
C GLU A 75 -1.93 -6.28 -7.77
N MET A 76 -0.72 -5.97 -7.32
CA MET A 76 -0.21 -6.37 -6.00
C MET A 76 -1.08 -5.84 -4.85
N PHE A 77 -1.49 -4.56 -4.89
CA PHE A 77 -2.39 -4.01 -3.87
C PHE A 77 -3.81 -4.58 -3.96
N GLU A 78 -4.31 -4.90 -5.16
CA GLU A 78 -5.57 -5.63 -5.33
C GLU A 78 -5.51 -7.02 -4.70
N PHE A 79 -4.40 -7.75 -4.91
CA PHE A 79 -4.17 -9.05 -4.30
C PHE A 79 -4.12 -8.97 -2.77
N SER A 80 -3.47 -7.93 -2.23
CA SER A 80 -3.38 -7.69 -0.78
C SER A 80 -4.74 -7.64 -0.07
N VAL A 81 -5.81 -7.29 -0.78
CA VAL A 81 -7.16 -7.20 -0.23
C VAL A 81 -8.13 -8.17 -0.87
N ALA A 82 -7.67 -9.13 -1.68
CA ALA A 82 -8.54 -10.06 -2.39
C ALA A 82 -9.41 -10.89 -1.43
N GLU A 83 -8.81 -11.37 -0.34
CA GLU A 83 -9.48 -12.16 0.71
C GLU A 83 -9.82 -11.33 1.95
N TYR A 84 -9.68 -10.01 1.90
CA TYR A 84 -9.98 -9.16 3.04
C TYR A 84 -11.47 -9.20 3.38
N ASP A 85 -11.80 -9.66 4.59
CA ASP A 85 -13.14 -9.65 5.16
C ASP A 85 -13.19 -8.64 6.33
N PRO A 86 -13.93 -7.53 6.21
CA PRO A 86 -14.09 -6.55 7.30
C PRO A 86 -14.79 -7.11 8.56
N LYS A 87 -15.50 -8.24 8.44
CA LYS A 87 -16.28 -8.87 9.53
C LYS A 87 -15.67 -10.19 10.00
N GLY A 88 -14.62 -10.66 9.32
CA GLY A 88 -14.02 -11.97 9.50
C GLY A 88 -12.77 -11.96 10.36
N LEU A 89 -12.19 -13.15 10.52
CA LEU A 89 -10.82 -13.33 11.02
C LEU A 89 -9.84 -12.80 9.96
N ASP A 90 -8.81 -12.11 10.44
CA ASP A 90 -7.72 -11.51 9.66
C ASP A 90 -7.28 -12.45 8.51
N PRO A 91 -7.27 -12.01 7.24
CA PRO A 91 -6.89 -12.84 6.09
C PRO A 91 -5.46 -13.40 6.25
N PRO A 92 -5.08 -14.43 5.46
CA PRO A 92 -3.83 -15.17 5.65
C PRO A 92 -2.58 -14.32 5.46
N GLY A 93 -2.15 -13.55 6.48
CA GLY A 93 -0.84 -12.87 6.61
C GLY A 93 -0.44 -11.86 5.51
N GLY A 94 -1.05 -11.90 4.34
CA GLY A 94 -0.57 -11.26 3.12
C GLY A 94 -0.90 -9.78 3.03
N PHE A 95 -1.70 -9.23 3.95
CA PHE A 95 -2.09 -7.81 3.89
C PHE A 95 -0.87 -6.90 4.01
N LEU A 96 -0.72 -5.95 3.07
CA LEU A 96 0.47 -5.10 2.99
C LEU A 96 0.38 -3.87 3.90
N GLN A 97 1.35 -3.77 4.80
CA GLN A 97 1.74 -2.53 5.46
C GLN A 97 2.69 -1.75 4.55
N VAL A 98 2.64 -0.41 4.60
CA VAL A 98 3.31 0.43 3.59
C VAL A 98 4.05 1.63 4.16
N SER A 99 5.10 2.06 3.45
CA SER A 99 5.70 3.39 3.57
C SER A 99 5.91 3.99 2.18
N GLY A 100 5.69 5.30 2.08
CA GLY A 100 5.75 6.02 0.80
C GLY A 100 4.54 5.80 -0.12
N PHE A 101 3.58 4.97 0.26
CA PHE A 101 2.31 4.80 -0.43
C PHE A 101 1.15 5.41 0.35
N VAL A 102 0.12 5.83 -0.40
CA VAL A 102 -1.24 6.02 0.12
C VAL A 102 -2.18 5.22 -0.75
N VAL A 103 -2.95 4.32 -0.13
CA VAL A 103 -3.92 3.46 -0.82
C VAL A 103 -5.29 3.62 -0.20
N VAL A 104 -6.29 3.73 -1.07
CA VAL A 104 -7.71 3.81 -0.71
C VAL A 104 -8.42 2.62 -1.32
N TYR A 105 -9.02 1.79 -0.46
CA TYR A 105 -9.79 0.62 -0.83
C TYR A 105 -11.28 0.84 -0.67
N ASP A 106 -12.06 0.29 -1.60
CA ASP A 106 -13.47 0.01 -1.42
C ASP A 106 -13.67 -1.50 -1.47
N ILE A 107 -13.95 -2.08 -0.30
CA ILE A 107 -14.12 -3.53 -0.10
C ILE A 107 -15.47 -4.05 -0.60
N ASN A 108 -16.43 -3.16 -0.89
CA ASN A 108 -17.71 -3.51 -1.49
C ASN A 108 -17.59 -3.78 -3.00
N LEU A 109 -16.47 -3.38 -3.62
CA LEU A 109 -16.15 -3.71 -5.00
C LEU A 109 -15.68 -5.18 -5.14
N PRO A 110 -15.88 -5.78 -6.33
CA PRO A 110 -15.42 -7.14 -6.57
C PRO A 110 -13.89 -7.26 -6.40
N PRO A 111 -13.37 -8.41 -5.91
CA PRO A 111 -11.93 -8.65 -5.85
C PRO A 111 -11.24 -8.36 -7.19
N GLY A 112 -10.09 -7.69 -7.15
CA GLY A 112 -9.40 -7.21 -8.35
C GLY A 112 -9.84 -5.83 -8.84
N SER A 113 -10.80 -5.19 -8.16
CA SER A 113 -11.22 -3.81 -8.43
C SER A 113 -11.49 -3.02 -7.15
N ARG A 114 -10.84 -3.37 -6.05
CA ARG A 114 -11.01 -2.76 -4.73
C ARG A 114 -10.11 -1.54 -4.53
N VAL A 115 -9.04 -1.36 -5.30
CA VAL A 115 -8.15 -0.19 -5.22
C VAL A 115 -8.78 0.99 -5.96
N VAL A 116 -9.37 1.92 -5.21
CA VAL A 116 -9.98 3.16 -5.74
C VAL A 116 -8.93 4.21 -6.05
N ARG A 117 -7.90 4.32 -5.19
CA ARG A 117 -6.78 5.24 -5.39
C ARG A 117 -5.50 4.62 -4.87
N LEU A 118 -4.42 4.82 -5.62
CA LEU A 118 -3.09 4.40 -5.22
C LEU A 118 -2.07 5.46 -5.61
N GLN A 119 -1.36 5.97 -4.62
CA GLN A 119 -0.34 6.99 -4.78
C GLN A 119 1.00 6.50 -4.25
N ALA A 120 2.08 6.94 -4.87
CA ALA A 120 3.45 6.63 -4.50
C ALA A 120 4.27 7.92 -4.36
N ARG A 121 5.20 7.93 -3.41
CA ARG A 121 6.15 9.03 -3.20
C ARG A 121 7.16 9.05 -4.34
N CYS A 122 7.29 10.19 -4.99
CA CYS A 122 8.26 10.35 -6.08
C CYS A 122 9.71 10.31 -5.56
N VAL A 123 10.58 9.66 -6.31
CA VAL A 123 12.05 9.70 -6.13
C VAL A 123 12.74 10.59 -7.16
N MET A 124 12.18 10.72 -8.36
CA MET A 124 12.63 11.63 -9.43
C MET A 124 12.00 13.03 -9.28
N CYS A 125 12.19 13.66 -8.14
CA CYS A 125 11.63 14.98 -7.83
C CYS A 125 12.51 15.71 -6.81
N ARG A 126 12.52 17.06 -6.84
CA ARG A 126 13.34 17.85 -5.90
C ARG A 126 12.76 17.90 -4.50
N VAL A 127 11.44 17.90 -4.40
CA VAL A 127 10.70 17.88 -3.14
C VAL A 127 9.83 16.61 -3.15
N PRO A 128 9.97 15.72 -2.16
CA PRO A 128 9.16 14.51 -2.10
C PRO A 128 7.67 14.82 -1.99
N GLU A 129 6.89 14.28 -2.91
CA GLU A 129 5.43 14.39 -2.93
C GLU A 129 4.80 13.07 -3.35
N LEU A 130 3.53 12.85 -2.99
CA LEU A 130 2.75 11.73 -3.45
C LEU A 130 2.16 12.02 -4.82
N ARG A 131 2.28 11.09 -5.75
CA ARG A 131 1.67 11.14 -7.08
C ARG A 131 0.88 9.87 -7.34
N ASP A 132 -0.20 9.97 -8.10
CA ASP A 132 -0.95 8.78 -8.51
C ASP A 132 -0.06 7.85 -9.34
N ILE A 133 -0.22 6.54 -9.15
CA ILE A 133 0.55 5.55 -9.91
C ILE A 133 0.13 5.57 -11.39
N VAL A 134 1.13 5.60 -12.27
CA VAL A 134 1.00 5.51 -13.72
C VAL A 134 1.35 4.10 -14.15
N GLU A 135 0.48 3.46 -14.92
CA GLU A 135 0.57 2.03 -15.21
C GLU A 135 1.87 1.59 -15.90
N ASP A 136 2.40 2.43 -16.78
CA ASP A 136 3.58 2.14 -17.59
C ASP A 136 4.91 2.55 -16.94
N ASP A 137 4.85 3.38 -15.89
CA ASP A 137 6.03 3.85 -15.15
C ASP A 137 6.63 2.72 -14.29
N ILE A 138 7.92 2.82 -14.00
CA ILE A 138 8.67 1.85 -13.20
C ILE A 138 8.83 2.39 -11.78
N TYR A 139 8.51 1.55 -10.80
CA TYR A 139 8.61 1.85 -9.38
C TYR A 139 9.59 0.89 -8.72
N ARG A 140 10.57 1.45 -7.99
CA ARG A 140 11.48 0.66 -7.13
C ARG A 140 10.84 0.52 -5.76
N ILE A 141 10.61 -0.70 -5.31
CA ILE A 141 9.91 -0.98 -4.05
C ILE A 141 10.80 -1.87 -3.19
N ALA A 142 11.11 -1.43 -1.97
CA ALA A 142 11.83 -2.24 -1.00
C ALA A 142 10.86 -3.14 -0.21
N MET A 143 11.24 -4.39 0.00
CA MET A 143 10.42 -5.39 0.67
C MET A 143 11.27 -6.51 1.26
N PRO A 144 10.73 -7.28 2.23
CA PRO A 144 11.37 -8.53 2.65
C PRO A 144 11.56 -9.49 1.48
N SER A 145 12.69 -10.21 1.45
CA SER A 145 13.01 -11.20 0.41
C SER A 145 11.97 -12.30 0.28
N PHE A 146 11.24 -12.61 1.35
CA PHE A 146 10.06 -13.47 1.32
C PHE A 146 9.02 -13.01 0.27
N LEU A 147 8.66 -11.72 0.26
CA LEU A 147 7.72 -11.15 -0.72
C LEU A 147 8.34 -11.06 -2.11
N ALA A 148 9.61 -10.65 -2.22
CA ALA A 148 10.32 -10.54 -3.51
C ALA A 148 10.43 -11.88 -4.26
N ASN A 149 10.29 -13.00 -3.53
CA ASN A 149 10.28 -14.36 -4.05
C ASN A 149 8.89 -15.00 -4.15
N GLY A 150 7.82 -14.22 -3.94
CA GLY A 150 6.43 -14.65 -4.11
C GLY A 150 5.80 -15.34 -2.90
N GLY A 151 6.33 -15.09 -1.69
CA GLY A 151 5.70 -15.47 -0.43
C GLY A 151 4.27 -14.92 -0.31
N ASP A 152 3.45 -15.54 0.54
CA ASP A 152 2.00 -15.26 0.69
C ASP A 152 1.19 -15.26 -0.63
N GLY A 153 1.71 -15.89 -1.68
CA GLY A 153 1.03 -15.98 -2.98
C GLY A 153 1.26 -14.78 -3.91
N TYR A 154 2.19 -13.87 -3.57
CA TYR A 154 2.54 -12.70 -4.41
C TYR A 154 3.34 -13.06 -5.68
N SER A 155 2.81 -13.98 -6.49
CA SER A 155 3.37 -14.33 -7.82
C SER A 155 3.46 -13.11 -8.74
N VAL A 156 2.52 -12.17 -8.62
CA VAL A 156 2.55 -10.88 -9.33
C VAL A 156 3.88 -10.14 -9.17
N ILE A 157 4.50 -10.19 -7.99
CA ILE A 157 5.81 -9.60 -7.73
C ILE A 157 6.91 -10.44 -8.39
N LYS A 158 6.95 -11.74 -8.07
CA LYS A 158 8.00 -12.66 -8.51
C LYS A 158 8.12 -12.75 -10.03
N ASP A 159 6.98 -12.82 -10.71
CA ASP A 159 6.90 -13.15 -12.14
C ASP A 159 7.02 -11.91 -13.03
N ASN A 160 6.80 -10.69 -12.48
CA ASN A 160 6.79 -9.45 -13.25
C ASN A 160 7.87 -8.42 -12.87
N LYS A 161 8.80 -8.78 -11.98
CA LYS A 161 9.94 -7.91 -11.65
C LYS A 161 10.85 -7.69 -12.85
N ILE A 162 11.10 -6.42 -13.17
CA ILE A 162 12.02 -5.99 -14.23
C ILE A 162 13.47 -6.17 -13.75
N ASP A 163 13.71 -5.79 -12.50
CA ASP A 163 15.00 -5.93 -11.82
C ASP A 163 14.79 -6.38 -10.37
N HIS A 164 15.83 -7.00 -9.80
CA HIS A 164 15.84 -7.49 -8.44
C HIS A 164 17.21 -7.24 -7.79
N HIS A 165 17.29 -6.20 -6.99
CA HIS A 165 18.50 -5.78 -6.29
C HIS A 165 18.51 -6.30 -4.84
N LEU A 166 19.47 -7.18 -4.55
CA LEU A 166 19.71 -7.71 -3.20
C LEU A 166 20.59 -6.71 -2.42
N THR A 167 20.03 -6.08 -1.38
CA THR A 167 20.81 -5.13 -0.56
C THR A 167 21.77 -5.83 0.39
N SER A 168 21.54 -7.12 0.66
CA SER A 168 22.21 -7.91 1.71
C SER A 168 22.00 -7.40 3.13
N LEU A 169 21.09 -6.43 3.34
CA LEU A 169 20.73 -5.93 4.66
C LEU A 169 19.70 -6.86 5.30
N LEU A 170 19.92 -7.27 6.55
CA LEU A 170 18.94 -8.03 7.32
C LEU A 170 17.86 -7.10 7.88
N ASP A 171 16.61 -7.58 7.88
CA ASP A 171 15.45 -6.90 8.46
C ASP A 171 15.71 -6.43 9.90
N THR A 172 16.22 -7.30 10.75
CA THR A 172 16.57 -7.01 12.15
C THR A 172 17.63 -5.91 12.29
N GLU A 173 18.61 -5.86 11.39
CA GLU A 173 19.62 -4.80 11.37
C GLU A 173 18.99 -3.47 10.99
N VAL A 174 18.22 -3.46 9.90
CA VAL A 174 17.47 -2.29 9.40
C VAL A 174 16.56 -1.71 10.49
N TYR A 175 15.79 -2.56 11.17
CA TYR A 175 14.88 -2.15 12.23
C TYR A 175 15.64 -1.64 13.44
N SER A 176 16.67 -2.35 13.90
CA SER A 176 17.44 -1.93 15.07
C SER A 176 18.18 -0.62 14.85
N GLU A 177 18.72 -0.39 13.65
CA GLU A 177 19.40 0.86 13.30
C GLU A 177 18.42 2.02 13.26
N TYR A 178 17.25 1.83 12.64
CA TYR A 178 16.21 2.85 12.61
C TYR A 178 15.70 3.18 14.02
N ILE A 179 15.46 2.17 14.85
CA ILE A 179 15.00 2.36 16.24
C ILE A 179 16.00 3.20 17.04
N ARG A 180 17.31 2.95 16.88
CA ARG A 180 18.35 3.77 17.52
C ARG A 180 18.37 5.21 17.00
N ALA A 181 18.23 5.39 15.70
CA ALA A 181 18.29 6.71 15.06
C ALA A 181 17.04 7.57 15.31
N ALA A 182 15.86 6.95 15.41
CA ALA A 182 14.57 7.60 15.53
C ALA A 182 14.05 7.68 16.98
N SER A 183 14.86 7.29 17.97
CA SER A 183 14.46 7.33 19.37
C SER A 183 14.34 8.79 19.88
N PRO A 184 13.24 9.16 20.57
CA PRO A 184 12.10 8.32 20.95
C PRO A 184 11.07 8.12 19.83
N ILE A 185 10.60 6.87 19.70
CA ILE A 185 9.66 6.44 18.67
C ILE A 185 8.21 6.77 19.06
N HIS A 186 7.45 7.35 18.14
CA HIS A 186 6.07 7.78 18.35
C HIS A 186 5.16 7.53 17.13
N HIS A 187 5.43 6.46 16.37
CA HIS A 187 4.70 6.17 15.14
C HIS A 187 3.22 5.90 15.43
N GLY A 188 2.35 6.67 14.77
CA GLY A 188 0.90 6.53 14.86
C GLY A 188 0.28 5.95 13.60
N LEU A 189 -1.06 5.97 13.57
CA LEU A 189 -1.82 5.71 12.34
C LEU A 189 -1.91 7.00 11.53
N GLU A 190 -1.24 7.02 10.38
CA GLU A 190 -1.10 8.19 9.50
C GLU A 190 -1.98 8.11 8.25
N ASN A 191 -3.02 7.26 8.26
CA ASN A 191 -3.96 7.12 7.14
C ASN A 191 -3.30 6.75 5.80
N ARG A 192 -2.22 5.96 5.83
CA ARG A 192 -1.55 5.42 4.63
C ARG A 192 -2.42 4.39 3.91
N ILE A 193 -3.27 3.70 4.66
CA ILE A 193 -4.22 2.72 4.16
C ILE A 193 -5.60 3.14 4.66
N LEU A 194 -6.52 3.33 3.73
CA LEU A 194 -7.87 3.81 4.00
C LEU A 194 -8.88 2.84 3.40
N PHE A 195 -9.92 2.55 4.16
CA PHE A 195 -11.10 1.83 3.69
C PHE A 195 -12.26 2.80 3.64
N ILE A 196 -12.93 2.87 2.49
CA ILE A 196 -14.13 3.67 2.29
C ILE A 196 -15.32 2.78 1.99
N ASP A 197 -16.51 3.25 2.32
CA ASP A 197 -17.75 2.72 1.79
C ASP A 197 -18.27 3.71 0.74
N THR A 198 -18.28 3.31 -0.54
CA THR A 198 -18.79 4.18 -1.60
C THR A 198 -20.31 4.39 -1.53
N SER A 199 -21.04 3.61 -0.72
CA SER A 199 -22.46 3.88 -0.43
C SER A 199 -22.67 5.04 0.55
N ASP A 200 -21.64 5.42 1.31
CA ASP A 200 -21.62 6.65 2.13
C ASP A 200 -21.25 7.90 1.30
N LEU A 201 -20.84 7.73 0.04
CA LEU A 201 -20.61 8.84 -0.88
C LEU A 201 -21.95 9.31 -1.44
N CYS A 202 -22.30 10.57 -1.16
CA CYS A 202 -23.50 11.18 -1.74
C CYS A 202 -23.51 11.05 -3.28
N PRO A 203 -24.60 10.57 -3.89
CA PRO A 203 -24.67 10.45 -5.34
C PRO A 203 -24.50 11.82 -6.00
N GLY A 204 -23.44 11.97 -6.81
CA GLY A 204 -23.09 13.22 -7.48
C GLY A 204 -21.88 13.96 -6.90
N MET A 205 -21.28 13.46 -5.81
CA MET A 205 -20.05 14.04 -5.26
C MET A 205 -18.83 13.41 -5.95
N THR A 206 -18.25 14.10 -6.94
CA THR A 206 -17.03 13.70 -7.66
C THR A 206 -15.74 13.96 -6.87
N THR A 207 -15.86 14.48 -5.64
CA THR A 207 -14.71 14.85 -4.82
C THR A 207 -14.87 14.39 -3.37
N PHE A 208 -13.86 13.66 -2.88
CA PHE A 208 -13.74 13.29 -1.47
C PHE A 208 -12.63 14.12 -0.84
N THR A 209 -12.96 14.86 0.21
CA THR A 209 -11.99 15.49 1.12
C THR A 209 -11.66 14.53 2.25
N LEU A 210 -10.40 14.13 2.33
CA LEU A 210 -9.87 13.42 3.48
C LEU A 210 -9.99 14.30 4.74
N PRO A 211 -10.12 13.71 5.96
CA PRO A 211 -10.29 14.47 7.19
C PRO A 211 -9.15 15.49 7.40
N PRO A 212 -9.44 16.64 8.04
CA PRO A 212 -8.62 17.87 7.98
C PRO A 212 -7.21 17.77 8.58
N ASN A 213 -6.83 16.64 9.17
CA ASN A 213 -5.47 16.38 9.66
C ASN A 213 -4.53 15.85 8.57
N THR A 214 -5.04 15.69 7.35
CA THR A 214 -4.27 15.27 6.19
C THR A 214 -4.03 16.49 5.32
N GLY A 215 -2.78 16.93 5.18
CA GLY A 215 -2.39 18.08 4.34
C GLY A 215 -2.54 17.82 2.83
N TYR A 216 -3.56 17.06 2.42
CA TYR A 216 -3.77 16.59 1.05
C TYR A 216 -5.01 17.26 0.46
N SER A 217 -4.84 17.88 -0.71
CA SER A 217 -5.91 18.53 -1.46
C SER A 217 -6.81 17.53 -2.19
N THR A 218 -8.07 17.93 -2.37
CA THR A 218 -9.22 17.27 -3.01
C THR A 218 -8.91 16.22 -4.10
N VAL A 219 -9.51 15.04 -3.97
CA VAL A 219 -9.51 13.97 -5.00
C VAL A 219 -10.61 14.26 -6.02
N THR A 220 -10.34 14.21 -7.33
CA THR A 220 -11.38 14.24 -8.39
C THR A 220 -11.35 12.92 -9.16
N THR A 221 -12.46 12.20 -9.25
CA THR A 221 -12.57 10.99 -10.09
C THR A 221 -13.54 11.23 -11.25
N THR A 222 -13.11 10.92 -12.47
CA THR A 222 -13.96 10.93 -13.67
C THR A 222 -14.67 9.59 -13.82
N ALA A 223 -16.00 9.59 -13.77
CA ALA A 223 -16.82 8.41 -14.02
C ALA A 223 -16.80 8.00 -15.51
N PRO A 224 -16.81 6.69 -15.85
CA PRO A 224 -17.00 6.25 -17.24
C PRO A 224 -18.46 6.41 -17.66
N ASN A 225 -18.68 7.00 -18.85
CA ASN A 225 -19.99 7.16 -19.46
C ASN A 225 -20.67 5.80 -19.69
N LYS A 226 -21.86 5.59 -19.13
CA LYS A 226 -22.79 4.54 -19.57
C LYS A 226 -23.50 5.02 -20.85
N GLU A 227 -23.30 4.28 -21.94
CA GLU A 227 -24.01 4.42 -23.22
C GLU A 227 -25.53 4.27 -23.05
N LYS A 228 -26.29 5.06 -23.83
CA LYS A 228 -27.74 4.95 -23.95
C LYS A 228 -28.08 4.45 -25.36
N ASN A 229 -28.31 3.15 -25.49
CA ASN A 229 -28.90 2.55 -26.69
C ASN A 229 -30.37 2.97 -26.79
N THR A 230 -30.73 3.72 -27.83
CA THR A 230 -32.11 4.01 -28.22
C THR A 230 -32.55 2.99 -29.28
N ALA A 231 -33.50 2.12 -28.93
CA ALA A 231 -34.25 1.31 -29.88
C ALA A 231 -35.64 1.92 -30.12
N ASP A 232 -36.00 1.98 -31.39
CA ASP A 232 -37.20 2.59 -31.97
C ASP A 232 -38.53 2.02 -31.45
N THR A 233 -39.54 2.89 -31.41
CA THR A 233 -40.96 2.51 -31.33
C THR A 233 -41.52 2.31 -32.74
N PRO A 234 -42.60 1.51 -32.90
CA PRO A 234 -43.82 2.17 -33.36
C PRO A 234 -45.10 1.71 -32.65
N GLN A 235 -46.03 2.67 -32.55
CA GLN A 235 -47.41 2.52 -32.12
C GLN A 235 -48.22 1.65 -33.09
N SER A 236 -49.16 0.85 -32.59
CA SER A 236 -50.59 1.00 -32.91
C SER A 236 -51.50 -0.01 -32.21
N LEU A 237 -52.72 0.47 -31.90
CA LEU A 237 -54.03 -0.21 -31.81
C LEU A 237 -54.33 -1.18 -30.66
N GLY A 238 -55.38 -0.84 -29.89
CA GLY A 238 -56.49 -1.78 -29.72
C GLY A 238 -57.01 -2.04 -28.30
N PHE A 239 -58.08 -1.32 -27.95
CA PHE A 239 -59.27 -1.73 -27.17
C PHE A 239 -59.23 -2.06 -25.66
N LEU A 240 -60.24 -1.46 -25.04
CA LEU A 240 -60.87 -1.61 -23.72
C LEU A 240 -61.26 -3.06 -23.38
N VAL A 241 -61.34 -3.41 -22.09
CA VAL A 241 -62.58 -3.80 -21.36
C VAL A 241 -62.25 -4.27 -19.94
N LEU A 242 -62.96 -3.64 -18.99
CA LEU A 242 -63.18 -3.89 -17.54
C LEU A 242 -61.98 -3.81 -16.58
#